data_AF-A0A3L8RFZ8-F1
#
_entry.id   AF-A0A3L8RFZ8-F1
#
_cell.length_a   1.000
_cell.length_b   1.000
_cell.length_c   1.000
_cell.angle_alpha   90.00
_cell.angle_beta   90.00
_cell.angle_gamma   90.00
#
_symmetry.space_group_name_H-M   'P 1'
#
loop_
_entity.id
_entity.type
_entity.pdbx_description
1 polymer ?
#
loop_
_entity_poly.entity_id
_entity_poly.type
_entity_poly.pdbx_seq_one_letter_code
_entity_poly.pdbx_strand_id
1 'polypeptide(L)' 'MVARLWDSWEDDAEIRDTATGRFVDRDKPHYVDFEGAHFTVRGPAIVPRPPQGHPVVAVATTDR' A
#
# COMPACT_ATOMS: atom_id res chain seq x y z
N MET A 1 -5.63 -1.12 9.54
CA MET A 1 -4.31 -0.49 9.26
C MET A 1 -3.62 -1.15 8.08
N VAL A 2 -3.09 -2.39 8.19
CA VAL A 2 -2.18 -2.99 7.19
C VAL A 2 -2.79 -3.08 5.78
N ALA A 3 -4.02 -3.58 5.62
CA ALA A 3 -4.67 -3.63 4.32
C ALA A 3 -4.78 -2.26 3.62
N ARG A 4 -5.03 -1.19 4.39
CA ARG A 4 -5.08 0.18 3.85
C ARG A 4 -3.72 0.66 3.32
N LEU A 5 -2.62 0.22 3.93
CA LEU A 5 -1.28 0.52 3.42
C LEU A 5 -1.02 -0.21 2.10
N TRP A 6 -1.47 -1.46 1.94
CA TRP A 6 -1.33 -2.16 0.66
C TRP A 6 -2.12 -1.49 -0.47
N ASP A 7 -3.28 -0.91 -0.18
CA ASP A 7 -4.10 -0.17 -1.15
C ASP A 7 -3.74 1.33 -1.24
N SER A 8 -2.65 1.78 -0.61
CA SER A 8 -2.26 3.20 -0.65
C SER A 8 -1.64 3.63 -1.99
N TRP A 9 -1.46 2.70 -2.92
CA TRP A 9 -1.05 2.94 -4.29
C TRP A 9 -2.12 2.35 -5.20
N GLU A 10 -2.59 3.12 -6.18
CA GLU A 10 -3.45 2.58 -7.24
C GLU A 10 -2.68 1.62 -8.16
N ASP A 11 -3.43 0.83 -8.91
CA ASP A 11 -2.89 0.03 -10.00
C ASP A 11 -2.23 0.94 -11.05
N ASP A 12 -1.13 0.47 -11.65
CA ASP A 12 -0.32 1.21 -12.61
C ASP A 12 0.19 2.58 -12.10
N ALA A 13 0.40 2.72 -10.79
CA ALA A 13 1.08 3.88 -10.20
C ALA A 13 2.57 3.95 -10.59
N GLU A 14 3.19 2.81 -10.87
CA GLU A 14 4.57 2.75 -11.35
C GLU A 14 4.60 2.77 -12.88
N ILE A 15 4.80 3.96 -13.46
CA ILE A 15 4.68 4.20 -14.92
C ILE A 15 5.99 4.04 -15.69
N ARG A 16 7.15 4.17 -15.02
CA ARG A 16 8.49 3.98 -15.60
C ARG A 16 8.72 4.70 -16.95
N ASP A 17 8.22 5.92 -17.10
CA ASP A 17 8.31 6.70 -18.32
C ASP A 17 9.71 7.31 -18.48
N THR A 18 10.48 6.74 -19.41
CA THR A 18 11.86 7.18 -19.72
C THR A 18 11.91 8.43 -20.58
N ALA A 19 10.86 8.75 -21.34
CA ALA A 19 10.81 9.94 -22.18
C ALA A 19 10.64 11.21 -21.34
N THR A 20 9.85 11.14 -20.26
CA THR A 20 9.66 12.26 -19.32
C THR A 20 10.53 12.15 -18.06
N GLY A 21 11.18 11.01 -17.84
CA GLY A 21 11.97 10.72 -16.63
C GLY A 21 11.11 10.47 -15.39
N ARG A 22 9.80 10.25 -15.54
CA ARG A 22 8.88 10.00 -14.43
C ARG A 22 8.80 8.50 -14.11
N PHE A 23 9.11 8.13 -12.87
CA PHE A 23 8.96 6.74 -12.43
C PHE A 23 7.55 6.41 -11.93
N VAL A 24 6.91 7.36 -11.24
CA VAL A 24 5.61 7.20 -10.59
C VAL A 24 4.62 8.22 -11.13
N ASP A 25 3.35 7.82 -11.27
CA ASP A 25 2.27 8.76 -11.43
C ASP A 25 1.91 9.39 -10.08
N ARG A 26 2.15 10.70 -9.95
CA ARG A 26 2.16 11.38 -8.64
C ARG A 26 0.79 11.47 -7.99
N ASP A 27 -0.27 11.28 -8.78
CA ASP A 27 -1.66 11.41 -8.34
C ASP A 27 -2.23 10.08 -7.83
N LYS A 28 -1.46 8.99 -7.91
CA LYS A 28 -1.90 7.62 -7.60
C LYS A 28 -1.48 7.05 -6.23
N PRO A 29 -0.48 7.61 -5.53
CA PRO A 29 -0.27 7.33 -4.11
C PRO A 29 -1.15 8.19 -3.20
N HIS A 30 -1.76 7.57 -2.18
CA HIS A 30 -2.73 8.21 -1.29
C HIS A 30 -2.38 8.03 0.18
N TYR A 31 -2.54 9.10 0.97
CA TYR A 31 -2.46 8.99 2.43
C TYR A 31 -3.56 8.07 2.95
N VAL A 32 -3.21 7.24 3.94
CA VAL A 32 -4.17 6.33 4.59
C VAL A 32 -4.79 6.93 5.84
N ASP A 33 -4.13 7.96 6.40
CA ASP A 33 -4.54 8.74 7.58
C ASP A 33 -5.25 7.89 8.65
N PHE A 34 -4.61 6.78 9.02
CA PHE A 34 -5.14 5.82 9.96
C PHE A 34 -4.83 6.26 11.39
N GLU A 35 -5.87 6.39 12.21
CA GLU A 35 -5.77 6.59 13.65
C GLU A 35 -6.45 5.43 14.38
N GLY A 36 -5.75 4.81 15.31
CA GLY A 36 -6.28 3.71 16.12
C GLY A 36 -5.69 3.72 17.52
N ALA A 37 -6.20 2.84 18.39
CA ALA A 37 -5.86 2.81 19.81
C ALA A 37 -4.35 2.63 20.10
N HIS A 38 -3.61 2.01 19.18
CA HIS A 38 -2.19 1.70 19.36
C HIS A 38 -1.28 2.36 18.32
N PHE A 39 -1.82 2.77 17.18
CA PHE A 39 -1.02 3.26 16.05
C PHE A 39 -1.71 4.41 15.34
N THR A 40 -0.91 5.41 14.97
CA THR A 40 -1.27 6.45 14.03
C THR A 40 -0.32 6.35 12.84
N VAL A 41 -0.88 6.22 11.63
CA VAL A 41 -0.13 6.00 10.39
C VAL A 41 -0.68 6.91 9.30
N ARG A 42 0.16 7.82 8.82
CA ARG A 42 -0.20 8.73 7.73
C ARG A 42 -0.24 8.03 6.36
N GLY A 43 0.70 7.13 6.09
CA GLY A 43 0.92 6.56 4.74
C GLY A 43 1.55 7.59 3.78
N PRO A 44 1.54 7.32 2.45
CA PRO A 44 1.30 6.02 1.83
C PRO A 44 2.36 4.99 2.24
N ALA A 45 2.23 3.74 1.80
CA ALA A 45 3.29 2.75 1.89
C ALA A 45 4.53 3.22 1.12
N ILE A 46 5.71 2.83 1.60
CA ILE A 46 7.00 3.13 0.93
C ILE A 46 7.26 2.24 -0.31
N VAL A 47 6.37 1.29 -0.58
CA VAL A 47 6.42 0.37 -1.73
C VAL A 47 5.05 0.32 -2.42
N PRO A 48 5.01 0.06 -3.74
CA PRO A 48 3.75 -0.07 -4.48
C PRO A 48 2.86 -1.22 -4.02
N ARG A 49 1.61 -1.20 -4.48
CA ARG A 49 0.64 -2.28 -4.28
C ARG A 49 1.22 -3.61 -4.81
N PRO A 50 1.12 -4.70 -4.04
CA PRO A 50 1.49 -6.03 -4.52
C PRO A 50 0.72 -6.43 -5.80
N PRO A 51 1.35 -7.11 -6.77
CA PRO A 51 0.68 -7.54 -8.01
C PRO A 51 -0.58 -8.40 -7.79
N GLN A 52 -0.63 -9.16 -6.70
CA GLN A 52 -1.79 -9.96 -6.29
C GLN A 52 -2.88 -9.16 -5.53
N GLY A 53 -2.78 -7.83 -5.49
CA GLY A 53 -3.59 -6.97 -4.64
C GLY A 53 -3.05 -6.96 -3.21
N HIS A 54 -3.36 -8.01 -2.43
CA HIS A 54 -2.89 -8.16 -1.04
C HIS A 54 -2.12 -9.48 -0.86
N PRO A 55 -1.11 -9.52 0.03
CA PRO A 55 -0.51 -10.79 0.45
C PRO A 55 -1.54 -11.72 1.09
N VAL A 56 -1.34 -13.02 0.96
CA VAL A 56 -2.16 -14.02 1.69
C VAL A 56 -1.97 -13.82 3.18
N VAL A 57 -3.08 -13.64 3.91
CA VAL A 57 -3.09 -13.57 5.37
C VAL A 57 -3.53 -14.92 5.92
N ALA A 58 -2.65 -15.57 6.68
CA ALA A 58 -2.93 -16.86 7.32
C ALA A 58 -2.70 -16.75 8.82
N VAL A 59 -3.56 -17.40 9.60
CA VAL A 59 -3.43 -17.53 11.05
C VAL A 59 -3.54 -19.01 11.38
N ALA A 60 -2.58 -19.52 12.14
CA ALA A 60 -2.70 -20.82 12.80
C ALA A 60 -3.17 -20.58 14.23
N THR A 61 -4.31 -21.15 14.59
CA THR A 61 -4.78 -21.20 15.96
C THR A 61 -4.65 -22.62 16.49
N THR A 62 -4.33 -22.75 17.78
CA THR A 62 -4.50 -23.98 18.52
C THR A 62 -5.41 -23.63 19.69
N ASP A 63 -6.63 -24.13 19.68
CA ASP A 63 -7.47 -24.09 20.87
C ASP A 63 -6.93 -25.11 21.87
N ARG A 64 -6.78 -24.68 23.12
CA ARG A 64 -6.43 -25.56 24.23
C ARG A 64 -7.69 -25.97 24.98
#